data_AF-A0A7S3SFQ3-F1
#
_entry.id   AF-A0A7S3SFQ3-F1
#
_cell.length_a   1.000
_cell.length_b   1.000
_cell.length_c   1.000
_cell.angle_alpha   90.00
_cell.angle_beta   90.00
_cell.angle_gamma   90.00
#
_symmetry.space_group_name_H-M   'P 1'
#
loop_
_entity.id
_entity.type
_entity.pdbx_description
1 polymer ?
#
loop_
_entity_poly.entity_id
_entity_poly.type
_entity_poly.pdbx_seq_one_letter_code
_entity_poly.pdbx_strand_id
1 'polypeptide(L)'
;DGKLSLETFRDALKTIFERPDLDEKLVERAWKDTQPPGGEDNSDDNMDINAFFSWYVANMFSVVAQLSADKDKAASEAMVYELAKKHDVTPYAMDKVKMRFDQFDTDKSGAIEYPEFKEMMTKMVGATESGDLSEDR
;
A
#
# COMPACT_ATOMS: atom_id res chain seq x y z
N ASP A 1 9.88 18.82 -17.19
CA ASP A 1 9.60 18.23 -18.52
C ASP A 1 8.61 17.05 -18.45
N GLY A 2 8.20 16.60 -17.24
CA GLY A 2 7.28 15.44 -17.09
C GLY A 2 7.91 14.09 -17.42
N LYS A 3 9.20 14.09 -17.74
CA LYS A 3 10.01 12.97 -18.19
C LYS A 3 10.86 12.44 -17.04
N LEU A 4 10.82 11.13 -16.83
CA LEU A 4 11.63 10.38 -15.88
C LEU A 4 12.72 9.63 -16.63
N SER A 5 13.96 9.72 -16.17
CA SER A 5 15.04 8.86 -16.65
C SER A 5 15.04 7.51 -15.92
N LEU A 6 15.72 6.50 -16.49
CA LEU A 6 15.91 5.21 -15.83
C LEU A 6 16.59 5.35 -14.45
N GLU A 7 17.54 6.28 -14.31
CA GLU A 7 18.21 6.54 -13.04
C GLU A 7 17.24 7.08 -11.98
N THR A 8 16.43 8.08 -12.33
CA THR A 8 15.44 8.63 -11.40
C THR A 8 14.35 7.61 -11.05
N PHE A 9 13.94 6.78 -12.01
CA PHE A 9 13.00 5.68 -11.75
C PHE A 9 13.60 4.64 -10.80
N ARG A 10 14.85 4.22 -11.01
CA ARG A 10 15.57 3.29 -10.13
C ARG A 10 15.63 3.83 -8.70
N ASP A 11 16.03 5.08 -8.53
CA ASP A 11 16.16 5.70 -7.21
C ASP A 11 14.80 5.87 -6.52
N ALA A 12 13.75 6.19 -7.29
CA ALA A 12 12.40 6.20 -6.80
C ALA A 12 11.97 4.82 -6.28
N LEU A 13 12.20 3.74 -7.03
CA LEU A 13 11.87 2.38 -6.58
C LEU A 13 12.64 1.97 -5.32
N LYS A 14 13.95 2.24 -5.26
CA LYS A 14 14.77 1.95 -4.07
C LYS A 14 14.27 2.68 -2.83
N THR A 15 13.86 3.94 -3.01
CA THR A 15 13.32 4.77 -1.92
C THR A 15 11.95 4.27 -1.48
N ILE A 16 11.04 4.02 -2.43
CA ILE A 16 9.67 3.55 -2.18
C ILE A 16 9.67 2.20 -1.46
N PHE A 17 10.55 1.27 -1.84
CA PHE A 17 10.62 -0.05 -1.23
C PHE A 17 11.53 -0.11 -0.02
N GLU A 18 12.17 1.00 0.37
CA GLU A 18 13.17 1.04 1.45
C GLU A 18 14.27 -0.02 1.27
N ARG A 19 14.60 -0.33 0.01
CA ARG A 19 15.55 -1.38 -0.38
C ARG A 19 16.63 -0.80 -1.28
N PRO A 20 17.77 -0.33 -0.72
CA PRO A 20 18.87 0.22 -1.51
C PRO A 20 19.54 -0.84 -2.41
N ASP A 21 19.39 -2.13 -2.05
CA ASP A 21 19.90 -3.33 -2.71
C ASP A 21 18.89 -3.97 -3.69
N LEU A 22 17.92 -3.20 -4.19
CA LEU A 22 16.91 -3.70 -5.13
C LEU A 22 17.57 -4.34 -6.37
N ASP A 23 17.08 -5.53 -6.76
CA ASP A 23 17.63 -6.27 -7.90
C ASP A 23 17.49 -5.47 -9.19
N GLU A 24 18.62 -5.20 -9.84
CA GLU A 24 18.69 -4.40 -11.07
C GLU A 24 17.86 -5.02 -12.21
N LYS A 25 17.80 -6.36 -12.28
CA LYS A 25 16.99 -7.05 -13.30
C LYS A 25 15.50 -6.80 -13.10
N LEU A 26 15.06 -6.65 -11.85
CA LEU A 26 13.69 -6.31 -11.53
C LEU A 26 13.38 -4.87 -11.95
N VAL A 27 14.30 -3.94 -11.71
CA VAL A 27 14.16 -2.54 -12.12
C VAL A 27 14.08 -2.42 -13.65
N GLU A 28 14.96 -3.13 -14.38
CA GLU A 28 14.94 -3.14 -15.85
C GLU A 28 13.64 -3.74 -16.41
N ARG A 29 13.12 -4.80 -15.78
CA ARG A 29 11.84 -5.38 -16.18
C ARG A 29 10.69 -4.41 -15.93
N ALA A 30 10.65 -3.81 -14.74
CA ALA A 30 9.66 -2.81 -14.38
C ALA A 30 9.67 -1.61 -15.34
N TRP A 31 10.86 -1.16 -15.73
CA TRP A 31 11.03 -0.11 -16.74
C TRP A 31 10.50 -0.51 -18.11
N LYS A 32 10.76 -1.74 -18.57
CA LYS A 32 10.23 -2.20 -19.86
C LYS A 32 8.70 -2.31 -19.85
N ASP A 33 8.12 -2.72 -18.73
CA ASP A 33 6.67 -2.84 -18.58
C ASP A 33 5.94 -1.49 -18.56
N THR A 34 6.64 -0.36 -18.34
CA THR A 34 6.06 0.99 -18.41
C THR A 34 6.05 1.55 -19.84
N GLN A 35 6.83 0.96 -20.75
CA GLN A 35 6.99 1.44 -22.12
C GLN A 35 5.82 0.97 -23.02
N PRO A 36 5.33 1.81 -23.94
CA PRO A 36 4.25 1.43 -24.84
C PRO A 36 4.69 0.31 -25.80
N PRO A 37 3.79 -0.64 -26.14
CA PRO A 37 4.12 -1.71 -27.08
C PRO A 37 4.43 -1.14 -28.47
N GLY A 38 5.67 -1.35 -28.93
CA GLY A 38 6.16 -0.88 -30.23
C GLY A 38 6.98 0.41 -30.19
N GLY A 39 7.41 0.87 -29.01
CA GLY A 39 8.38 1.96 -28.90
C GLY A 39 9.70 1.59 -29.59
N GLU A 40 10.08 2.37 -30.60
CA GLU A 40 11.41 2.29 -31.21
C GLU A 40 12.48 2.54 -30.14
N ASP A 41 13.55 1.75 -30.21
CA ASP A 41 14.76 1.83 -29.37
C ASP A 41 15.47 3.17 -29.63
N ASN A 42 14.86 4.26 -29.16
CA ASN A 42 15.39 5.60 -29.24
C ASN A 42 16.01 5.93 -27.89
N SER A 43 17.32 6.13 -27.94
CA SER A 43 18.24 6.42 -26.84
C SER A 43 17.96 7.73 -26.07
N ASP A 44 16.78 8.33 -26.22
CA ASP A 44 16.28 9.47 -25.44
C ASP A 44 15.09 9.04 -24.56
N ASP A 45 15.25 7.83 -24.00
CA ASP A 45 14.28 6.95 -23.32
C ASP A 45 13.83 7.54 -21.98
N ASN A 46 13.06 8.60 -22.07
CA ASN A 46 12.48 9.29 -20.93
C ASN A 46 11.01 8.90 -20.80
N MET A 47 10.70 8.16 -19.74
CA MET A 47 9.34 7.72 -19.41
C MET A 47 8.45 8.91 -19.02
N ASP A 48 7.22 8.94 -19.49
CA ASP A 48 6.21 9.90 -19.00
C ASP A 48 5.84 9.59 -17.55
N ILE A 49 5.83 10.59 -16.67
CA ILE A 49 5.50 10.41 -15.25
C ILE A 49 4.09 9.85 -15.01
N ASN A 50 3.14 10.06 -15.92
CA ASN A 50 1.82 9.43 -15.84
C ASN A 50 1.85 7.95 -16.24
N ALA A 51 2.77 7.56 -17.13
CA ALA A 51 3.04 6.15 -17.41
C ALA A 51 3.65 5.46 -16.19
N PHE A 52 4.55 6.16 -15.47
CA PHE A 52 5.05 5.69 -14.17
C PHE A 52 3.91 5.48 -13.18
N PHE A 53 3.05 6.48 -12.94
CA PHE A 53 1.96 6.35 -11.98
C PHE A 53 0.96 5.28 -12.36
N SER A 54 0.63 5.15 -13.64
CA SER A 54 -0.28 4.11 -14.13
C SER A 54 0.29 2.72 -13.90
N TRP A 55 1.56 2.51 -14.26
CA TRP A 55 2.26 1.25 -14.01
C TRP A 55 2.44 0.99 -12.51
N TYR A 56 2.81 2.00 -11.73
CA TYR A 56 3.06 1.89 -10.30
C TYR A 56 1.78 1.56 -9.54
N VAL A 57 0.65 2.17 -9.87
CA VAL A 57 -0.66 1.77 -9.30
C VAL A 57 -1.02 0.34 -9.75
N ALA A 58 -0.78 -0.04 -11.00
CA ALA A 58 -1.08 -1.40 -11.46
C ALA A 58 -0.19 -2.48 -10.81
N ASN A 59 1.09 -2.19 -10.57
CA ASN A 59 2.11 -3.17 -10.20
C ASN A 59 2.52 -3.11 -8.72
N MET A 60 2.43 -1.95 -8.07
CA MET A 60 2.67 -1.88 -6.62
C MET A 60 1.54 -2.57 -5.84
N PHE A 61 0.29 -2.52 -6.35
CA PHE A 61 -0.83 -3.26 -5.74
C PHE A 61 -0.77 -4.78 -5.90
N SER A 62 0.01 -5.31 -6.85
CA SER A 62 0.01 -6.75 -7.15
C SER A 62 1.38 -7.41 -7.11
N VAL A 63 2.38 -6.81 -7.73
CA VAL A 63 3.70 -7.42 -7.97
C VAL A 63 4.69 -7.07 -6.87
N VAL A 64 4.70 -5.82 -6.36
CA VAL A 64 5.71 -5.45 -5.35
C VAL A 64 5.30 -5.81 -3.93
N ALA A 65 4.00 -5.82 -3.65
CA ALA A 65 3.42 -6.49 -2.50
C ALA A 65 3.91 -7.95 -2.37
N GLN A 66 3.91 -8.70 -3.47
CA GLN A 66 4.36 -10.09 -3.49
C GLN A 66 5.88 -10.26 -3.40
N LEU A 67 6.68 -9.33 -3.94
CA LEU A 67 8.13 -9.46 -4.02
C LEU A 67 8.88 -8.93 -2.78
N SER A 68 8.23 -8.13 -1.94
CA SER A 68 8.89 -7.46 -0.79
C SER A 68 8.32 -7.84 0.59
N ALA A 69 7.35 -8.74 0.66
CA ALA A 69 6.61 -9.02 1.89
C ALA A 69 6.81 -10.44 2.43
N ASP A 70 6.87 -10.52 3.76
CA ASP A 70 6.39 -11.68 4.51
C ASP A 70 5.04 -12.14 3.95
N LYS A 71 4.76 -13.45 3.90
CA LYS A 71 3.55 -14.02 3.28
C LYS A 71 2.27 -13.40 3.83
N ASP A 72 2.31 -13.01 5.10
CA ASP A 72 1.19 -12.38 5.80
C ASP A 72 0.95 -10.94 5.32
N LYS A 73 2.02 -10.20 4.99
CA LYS A 73 1.91 -8.82 4.48
C LYS A 73 1.41 -8.79 3.03
N ALA A 74 1.82 -9.74 2.17
CA ALA A 74 1.29 -9.86 0.82
C ALA A 74 -0.22 -10.20 0.80
N ALA A 75 -0.66 -11.11 1.68
CA ALA A 75 -2.07 -11.44 1.82
C ALA A 75 -2.91 -10.26 2.32
N SER A 76 -2.36 -9.49 3.26
CA SER A 76 -3.02 -8.30 3.82
C SER A 76 -3.17 -7.18 2.79
N GLU A 77 -2.15 -6.94 1.97
CA GLU A 77 -2.19 -5.91 0.91
C GLU A 77 -3.18 -6.27 -0.21
N ALA A 78 -3.24 -7.55 -0.60
CA ALA A 78 -4.25 -8.02 -1.55
C ALA A 78 -5.68 -7.82 -1.02
N MET A 79 -5.90 -8.06 0.28
CA MET A 79 -7.20 -7.82 0.92
C MET A 79 -7.61 -6.34 0.87
N VAL A 80 -6.67 -5.42 1.16
CA VAL A 80 -6.92 -3.97 1.08
C VAL A 80 -7.38 -3.57 -0.32
N TYR A 81 -6.74 -4.09 -1.36
CA TYR A 81 -7.10 -3.79 -2.73
C TYR A 81 -8.49 -4.32 -3.12
N GLU A 82 -8.79 -5.58 -2.79
CA GLU A 82 -10.10 -6.18 -3.11
C GLU A 82 -11.24 -5.47 -2.38
N LEU A 83 -11.03 -5.06 -1.12
CA LEU A 83 -12.00 -4.26 -0.38
C LEU A 83 -12.15 -2.87 -0.98
N ALA A 84 -11.06 -2.21 -1.35
CA ALA A 84 -11.11 -0.89 -1.98
C ALA A 84 -11.93 -0.93 -3.27
N LYS A 85 -11.66 -1.92 -4.13
CA LYS A 85 -12.41 -2.17 -5.37
C LYS A 85 -13.88 -2.48 -5.12
N LYS A 86 -14.18 -3.35 -4.14
CA LYS A 86 -15.56 -3.73 -3.78
C LYS A 86 -16.38 -2.54 -3.29
N HIS A 87 -15.75 -1.61 -2.58
CA HIS A 87 -16.41 -0.47 -1.96
C HIS A 87 -16.27 0.83 -2.77
N ASP A 88 -15.71 0.77 -3.98
CA ASP A 88 -15.45 1.92 -4.86
C ASP A 88 -14.72 3.08 -4.16
N VAL A 89 -13.72 2.72 -3.35
CA VAL A 89 -12.85 3.67 -2.67
C VAL A 89 -11.41 3.50 -3.14
N THR A 90 -10.60 4.53 -2.97
CA THR A 90 -9.17 4.40 -3.27
C THR A 90 -8.52 3.41 -2.31
N PRO A 91 -7.56 2.59 -2.77
CA PRO A 91 -6.82 1.72 -1.88
C PRO A 91 -6.09 2.45 -0.74
N TYR A 92 -5.67 3.70 -0.95
CA TYR A 92 -5.12 4.55 0.10
C TYR A 92 -6.14 4.82 1.23
N ALA A 93 -7.40 5.10 0.88
CA ALA A 93 -8.45 5.29 1.87
C ALA A 93 -8.73 3.97 2.63
N MET A 94 -8.70 2.84 1.94
CA MET A 94 -8.87 1.53 2.58
C MET A 94 -7.67 1.17 3.48
N ASP A 95 -6.45 1.52 3.08
CA ASP A 95 -5.25 1.35 3.90
C ASP A 95 -5.34 2.17 5.19
N LYS A 96 -5.87 3.41 5.14
CA LYS A 96 -6.15 4.19 6.36
C LYS A 96 -7.15 3.53 7.29
N VAL A 97 -8.19 2.90 6.75
CA VAL A 97 -9.17 2.14 7.55
C VAL A 97 -8.47 0.95 8.20
N LYS A 98 -7.67 0.20 7.43
CA LYS A 98 -6.90 -0.92 7.95
C LYS A 98 -5.92 -0.50 9.04
N MET A 99 -5.17 0.58 8.85
CA MET A 99 -4.25 1.11 9.88
C MET A 99 -4.97 1.43 11.20
N ARG A 100 -6.21 1.95 11.12
CA ARG A 100 -7.03 2.20 12.31
C ARG A 100 -7.55 0.91 12.92
N PHE A 101 -7.92 -0.06 12.11
CA PHE A 101 -8.35 -1.38 12.58
C PHE A 101 -7.21 -2.08 13.33
N ASP A 102 -6.04 -2.20 12.71
CA ASP A 102 -4.83 -2.82 13.28
C ASP A 102 -4.33 -2.12 14.56
N GLN A 103 -4.74 -0.86 14.79
CA GLN A 103 -4.46 -0.13 16.03
C GLN A 103 -5.28 -0.66 17.22
N PHE A 104 -6.46 -1.24 16.97
CA PHE A 104 -7.37 -1.75 18.01
C PHE A 104 -7.41 -3.27 18.08
N ASP A 105 -7.21 -3.97 16.96
CA ASP A 105 -7.01 -5.43 16.88
C ASP A 105 -5.59 -5.78 17.40
N THR A 106 -5.45 -5.73 18.72
CA THR A 106 -4.17 -5.88 19.44
C THR A 106 -3.66 -7.31 19.42
N ASP A 107 -4.57 -8.29 19.38
CA ASP A 107 -4.23 -9.71 19.32
C ASP A 107 -4.05 -10.23 17.89
N LYS A 108 -4.36 -9.40 16.88
CA LYS A 108 -4.31 -9.71 15.45
C LYS A 108 -5.22 -10.88 15.08
N SER A 109 -6.34 -11.02 15.77
CA SER A 109 -7.37 -12.00 15.47
C SER A 109 -8.06 -11.72 14.13
N GLY A 110 -7.96 -10.48 13.62
CA GLY A 110 -8.70 -10.01 12.46
C GLY A 110 -10.14 -9.58 12.81
N ALA A 111 -10.46 -9.48 14.10
CA ALA A 111 -11.72 -8.97 14.63
C ALA A 111 -11.43 -7.94 15.73
N ILE A 112 -12.37 -7.03 15.98
CA ILE A 112 -12.31 -6.18 17.18
C ILE A 112 -13.17 -6.87 18.23
N GLU A 113 -12.53 -7.49 19.20
CA GLU A 113 -13.22 -8.17 20.30
C GLU A 113 -13.79 -7.16 21.32
N TYR A 114 -14.67 -7.61 22.21
CA TYR A 114 -15.30 -6.71 23.20
C TYR A 114 -14.31 -5.86 24.03
N PRO A 115 -13.18 -6.41 24.53
CA PRO A 115 -12.18 -5.61 25.24
C PRO A 115 -11.57 -4.50 24.37
N GLU A 116 -11.27 -4.82 23.12
CA GLU A 116 -10.67 -3.91 22.14
C GLU A 116 -11.65 -2.84 21.68
N PHE A 117 -12.93 -3.22 21.52
CA PHE A 117 -14.01 -2.29 21.23
C PHE A 117 -14.22 -1.29 22.37
N LYS A 118 -14.15 -1.75 23.64
CA LYS A 118 -14.22 -0.87 24.81
C LYS A 118 -13.07 0.13 24.81
N GLU A 119 -11.85 -0.31 24.50
CA GLU A 119 -10.70 0.58 24.36
C GLU A 119 -10.86 1.58 23.20
N MET A 120 -11.34 1.11 22.05
CA MET A 120 -11.64 1.94 20.89
C MET A 120 -12.65 3.03 21.21
N MET A 121 -13.77 2.68 21.87
CA MET A 121 -14.79 3.65 22.27
C MET A 121 -14.23 4.65 23.27
N THR A 122 -13.52 4.20 24.31
CA THR A 122 -12.85 5.08 25.29
C THR A 122 -11.98 6.13 24.60
N LYS A 123 -11.16 5.72 23.63
CA LYS A 123 -10.29 6.60 22.84
C LYS A 123 -11.05 7.54 21.89
N MET A 124 -12.15 7.07 21.27
CA MET A 124 -12.90 7.85 20.28
C MET A 124 -13.86 8.86 20.90
N VAL A 125 -14.54 8.50 21.99
CA VAL A 125 -15.50 9.39 22.67
C VAL A 125 -14.83 10.31 23.69
N GLY A 126 -13.52 10.15 23.92
CA GLY A 126 -12.79 10.94 24.91
C GLY A 126 -13.20 10.66 26.36
N ALA A 127 -13.83 9.51 26.60
CA ALA A 127 -14.20 9.07 27.94
C ALA A 127 -12.91 8.76 28.69
N THR A 128 -12.47 9.68 29.54
CA THR A 128 -11.23 9.53 30.32
C THR A 128 -11.44 8.69 31.58
N GLU A 129 -12.68 8.30 31.91
CA GLU A 129 -13.00 7.54 33.10
C GLU A 129 -13.81 6.28 32.77
N SER A 130 -13.47 5.16 33.40
CA SER A 130 -14.16 3.87 33.21
C SER A 130 -15.63 3.88 33.63
N GLY A 131 -16.12 4.97 34.23
CA GLY A 131 -17.51 5.17 34.64
C GLY A 131 -18.45 5.69 33.54
N ASP A 132 -17.93 6.22 32.42
CA ASP A 132 -18.76 6.74 31.31
C ASP A 132 -19.32 5.63 30.42
N LEU A 133 -18.71 4.44 30.44
CA LEU A 133 -19.19 3.25 29.77
C LEU A 133 -19.87 2.37 30.82
N SER A 134 -21.18 2.56 31.02
CA SER A 134 -21.96 1.81 32.01
C SER A 134 -21.72 0.30 31.89
N GLU A 135 -21.33 -0.35 32.98
CA GLU A 135 -21.03 -1.80 32.98
C GLU A 135 -22.29 -2.68 32.99
N ASP A 136 -23.47 -2.09 33.18
CA ASP A 136 -24.75 -2.80 33.21
C ASP A 136 -25.59 -2.52 31.96
N ARG A 137 -25.84 -3.57 31.18
CA ARG A 137 -27.07 -3.72 30.37
C ARG A 137 -27.57 -5.15 30.44
#